data_AF-A0A3M6U6F1-F1
#
_entry.id   AF-A0A3M6U6F1-F1
#
_cell.length_a   1.000
_cell.length_b   1.000
_cell.length_c   1.000
_cell.angle_alpha   90.00
_cell.angle_beta   90.00
_cell.angle_gamma   90.00
#
_symmetry.space_group_name_H-M   'P 1'
#
loop_
_entity.id
_entity.type
_entity.pdbx_description
1 polymer ?
#
loop_
_entity_poly.entity_id
_entity_poly.type
_entity_poly.pdbx_seq_one_letter_code
_entity_poly.pdbx_strand_id
1 'polypeptide(L)'
;MRCRDTAKRKAIKIKNPQDWGNNRKLRNRINNKNASMVFKSFNGLVPEYLTSKFIKRNESNYSLRDSVSKLVVPCPRTNYLKNSFSYSGATLWNSLPCSIRESSSLNQFKRLLYKKL
;
A
#
# COMPACT_ATOMS: atom_id res chain seq x y z
N MET A 1 -45.22 35.65 -6.01
CA MET A 1 -44.26 35.62 -7.15
C MET A 1 -43.33 34.43 -6.95
N ARG A 2 -43.23 33.52 -7.93
CA ARG A 2 -42.33 32.35 -7.86
C ARG A 2 -40.99 32.72 -8.48
N CYS A 3 -39.91 32.73 -7.71
CA CYS A 3 -38.57 32.70 -8.26
C CYS A 3 -38.01 31.29 -8.05
N ARG A 4 -37.86 30.55 -9.14
CA ARG A 4 -37.31 29.19 -9.17
C ARG A 4 -35.80 29.26 -8.98
N ASP A 5 -35.33 28.72 -7.86
CA ASP A 5 -33.95 28.27 -7.72
C ASP A 5 -33.59 27.33 -8.87
N THR A 6 -32.59 27.69 -9.67
CA THR A 6 -31.95 26.76 -10.62
C THR A 6 -30.44 26.81 -10.46
N ALA A 7 -29.96 26.37 -9.30
CA ALA A 7 -28.59 25.91 -9.16
C ALA A 7 -28.40 24.66 -10.05
N LYS A 8 -27.77 24.85 -11.22
CA LYS A 8 -27.31 23.75 -12.07
C LYS A 8 -26.27 22.94 -11.29
N ARG A 9 -26.71 21.89 -10.57
CA ARG A 9 -25.83 20.86 -10.06
C ARG A 9 -25.15 20.23 -11.27
N LYS A 10 -23.84 20.46 -11.44
CA LYS A 10 -23.03 19.70 -12.39
C LYS A 10 -23.23 18.22 -12.07
N ALA A 11 -23.75 17.47 -13.04
CA ALA A 11 -23.95 16.04 -12.90
C ALA A 11 -22.62 15.37 -12.54
N ILE A 12 -22.60 14.63 -11.43
CA ILE A 12 -21.57 13.64 -11.18
C ILE A 12 -21.74 12.61 -12.30
N LYS A 13 -20.79 12.52 -13.24
CA LYS A 13 -20.73 11.42 -14.20
C LYS A 13 -20.69 10.12 -13.39
N ILE A 14 -21.79 9.38 -13.37
CA ILE A 14 -21.85 8.05 -12.78
C ILE A 14 -20.87 7.20 -13.60
N LYS A 15 -19.79 6.74 -12.96
CA LYS A 15 -18.79 5.87 -13.61
C LYS A 15 -19.45 4.56 -14.02
N ASN A 16 -19.12 4.04 -15.20
CA ASN A 16 -19.68 2.79 -15.70
C ASN A 16 -19.30 1.61 -14.76
N PRO A 17 -20.23 0.66 -14.49
CA PRO A 17 -19.94 -0.50 -13.64
C PRO A 17 -18.72 -1.33 -14.09
N GLN A 18 -18.47 -1.44 -15.39
CA GLN A 18 -17.29 -2.11 -15.96
C GLN A 18 -15.95 -1.47 -15.48
N ASP A 19 -15.93 -0.15 -15.25
CA ASP A 19 -14.72 0.58 -14.86
C ASP A 19 -14.23 0.21 -13.45
N TRP A 20 -15.12 -0.33 -12.61
CA TRP A 20 -14.81 -0.70 -11.23
C TRP A 20 -13.92 -1.94 -11.20
N GLY A 21 -14.24 -2.94 -12.01
CA GLY A 21 -13.43 -4.16 -12.16
C GLY A 21 -12.03 -3.86 -12.70
N ASN A 22 -11.95 -3.00 -13.71
CA ASN A 22 -10.68 -2.54 -14.30
C ASN A 22 -9.83 -1.76 -13.29
N ASN A 23 -10.44 -0.85 -12.52
CA ASN A 23 -9.74 -0.11 -11.46
C ASN A 23 -9.23 -1.03 -10.34
N ARG A 24 -10.02 -2.01 -9.91
CA ARG A 24 -9.59 -2.99 -8.90
C ARG A 24 -8.38 -3.79 -9.40
N LYS A 25 -8.44 -4.30 -10.63
CA LYS A 25 -7.33 -5.03 -11.25
C LYS A 25 -6.06 -4.18 -11.33
N LEU A 26 -6.18 -2.92 -11.77
CA LEU A 26 -5.05 -1.99 -11.83
C LEU A 26 -4.46 -1.74 -10.44
N ARG A 27 -5.31 -1.49 -9.44
CA ARG A 27 -4.88 -1.26 -8.05
C ARG A 27 -4.15 -2.47 -7.47
N ASN A 28 -4.62 -3.69 -7.73
CA ASN A 28 -3.93 -4.91 -7.30
C ASN A 28 -2.55 -5.03 -7.96
N ARG A 29 -2.42 -4.70 -9.26
CA ARG A 29 -1.11 -4.69 -9.94
C ARG A 29 -0.15 -3.67 -9.35
N ILE A 30 -0.63 -2.47 -9.02
CA ILE A 30 0.17 -1.43 -8.37
C ILE A 30 0.61 -1.89 -6.97
N ASN A 31 -0.31 -2.40 -6.17
CA ASN A 31 -0.02 -2.93 -4.84
C ASN A 31 1.01 -4.07 -4.91
N ASN A 32 0.88 -5.00 -5.87
CA ASN A 32 1.82 -6.10 -6.03
C ASN A 32 3.24 -5.63 -6.36
N LYS A 33 3.36 -4.62 -7.23
CA LYS A 33 4.64 -3.98 -7.55
C LYS A 33 5.22 -3.26 -6.33
N ASN A 34 4.40 -2.48 -5.63
CA ASN A 34 4.84 -1.73 -4.44
C ASN A 34 5.32 -2.67 -3.34
N ALA A 35 4.55 -3.71 -3.00
CA ALA A 35 4.93 -4.69 -2.00
C ALA A 35 6.22 -5.43 -2.38
N SER A 36 6.40 -5.78 -3.66
CA SER A 36 7.65 -6.37 -4.16
C SER A 36 8.85 -5.43 -4.04
N MET A 37 8.65 -4.13 -4.25
CA MET A 37 9.71 -3.12 -4.06
C MET A 37 10.08 -2.94 -2.59
N VAL A 38 9.10 -2.96 -1.68
CA VAL A 38 9.35 -2.94 -0.23
C VAL A 38 10.14 -4.18 0.20
N PHE A 39 9.75 -5.37 -0.27
CA PHE A 39 10.48 -6.61 0.00
C PHE A 39 11.95 -6.49 -0.43
N LYS A 40 12.20 -6.01 -1.65
CA LYS A 40 13.56 -5.81 -2.16
C LYS A 40 14.35 -4.82 -1.29
N SER A 41 13.71 -3.73 -0.87
CA SER A 41 14.31 -2.72 0.01
C SER A 41 14.74 -3.33 1.35
N PHE A 42 13.91 -4.18 1.92
CA PHE A 42 14.20 -4.85 3.18
C PHE A 42 15.37 -5.84 3.11
N ASN A 43 15.59 -6.43 1.93
CA ASN A 43 16.63 -7.43 1.66
C ASN A 43 17.89 -6.84 0.99
N GLY A 44 18.03 -5.51 0.91
CA GLY A 44 19.19 -4.87 0.30
C GLY A 44 19.35 -5.11 -1.21
N LEU A 45 18.27 -5.51 -1.90
CA LEU A 45 18.26 -5.80 -3.35
C LEU A 45 18.03 -4.56 -4.22
N VAL A 46 18.07 -3.37 -3.63
CA VAL A 46 17.85 -2.08 -4.29
C VAL A 46 18.85 -1.05 -3.75
N PRO A 47 19.08 0.04 -4.50
CA PRO A 47 19.96 1.11 -4.05
C PRO A 47 19.59 1.64 -2.66
N GLU A 48 20.63 2.07 -1.93
CA GLU A 48 20.52 2.53 -0.53
C GLU A 48 19.47 3.63 -0.34
N TYR A 49 19.33 4.54 -1.31
CA TYR A 49 18.33 5.62 -1.26
C TYR A 49 16.88 5.12 -1.15
N LEU A 50 16.58 3.91 -1.65
CA LEU A 50 15.26 3.29 -1.52
C LEU A 50 15.12 2.59 -0.17
N THR A 51 16.17 1.89 0.25
CA THR A 51 16.22 1.20 1.54
C THR A 51 16.05 2.20 2.69
N SER A 52 16.71 3.35 2.63
CA SER A 52 16.62 4.41 3.65
C SER A 52 15.24 5.06 3.79
N LYS A 53 14.32 4.85 2.83
CA LYS A 53 12.93 5.31 2.95
C LYS A 53 12.10 4.49 3.92
N PHE A 54 12.58 3.29 4.30
CA PHE A 54 11.85 2.38 5.17
C PHE A 54 12.63 2.13 6.46
N ILE A 55 11.98 2.40 7.58
CA ILE A 55 12.54 2.18 8.91
C ILE A 55 11.85 0.96 9.50
N LYS A 56 12.64 -0.04 9.92
CA LYS A 56 12.11 -1.20 10.64
C LYS A 56 11.56 -0.73 11.98
N ARG A 57 10.34 -1.14 12.32
CA ARG A 57 9.80 -0.88 13.65
C ARG A 57 10.57 -1.76 14.62
N ASN A 58 11.08 -1.17 15.70
CA ASN A 58 11.75 -1.94 16.75
C ASN A 58 10.82 -3.05 17.23
N GLU A 59 11.35 -4.26 17.28
CA GLU A 59 10.68 -5.37 17.94
C GLU A 59 10.60 -5.01 19.42
N SER A 60 9.37 -4.99 19.96
CA SER A 60 9.22 -4.88 21.40
C SER A 60 9.90 -6.08 22.06
N ASN A 61 10.42 -5.90 23.28
CA ASN A 61 10.94 -7.02 24.10
C ASN A 61 9.91 -8.15 24.32
N TYR A 62 8.65 -7.89 23.98
CA TYR A 62 7.57 -8.87 23.89
C TYR A 62 7.40 -9.35 22.46
N SER A 63 7.50 -10.67 22.26
CA SER A 63 7.20 -11.34 21.00
C SER A 63 5.69 -11.36 20.73
N LEU A 64 5.16 -10.23 20.26
CA LEU A 64 3.81 -10.20 19.70
C LEU A 64 3.87 -10.80 18.29
N ARG A 65 3.01 -11.80 18.00
CA ARG A 65 3.00 -12.51 16.71
C ARG A 65 2.86 -11.59 15.48
N ASP A 66 2.41 -10.35 15.67
CA ASP A 66 2.23 -9.36 14.62
C ASP A 66 3.21 -8.17 14.71
N SER A 67 4.23 -8.20 15.57
CA SER A 67 5.26 -7.14 15.58
C SER A 67 6.42 -7.40 14.62
N VAL A 68 6.65 -8.68 14.25
CA VAL A 68 7.81 -9.10 13.45
C VAL A 68 7.77 -8.46 12.06
N SER A 69 8.92 -7.94 11.61
CA SER A 69 9.11 -7.35 10.27
C SER A 69 8.10 -6.26 9.89
N LYS A 70 7.60 -5.47 10.85
CA LYS A 70 6.77 -4.29 10.57
C LYS A 70 7.63 -3.07 10.24
N LEU A 71 7.06 -2.18 9.43
CA LEU A 71 7.66 -0.89 9.10
C LEU A 71 7.03 0.23 9.93
N VAL A 72 7.82 1.24 10.26
CA VAL A 72 7.29 2.50 10.79
C VAL A 72 6.54 3.20 9.67
N VAL A 73 5.26 3.45 9.89
CA VAL A 73 4.43 4.26 8.98
C VAL A 73 4.50 5.70 9.49
N PRO A 74 4.99 6.66 8.69
CA PRO A 74 4.98 8.06 9.11
C PRO A 74 3.53 8.53 9.27
N CYS A 75 3.28 9.49 10.17
CA CYS A 75 1.97 10.13 10.35
C CYS A 75 1.88 11.37 9.45
N PRO A 76 1.30 11.28 8.24
CA PRO A 76 1.29 12.39 7.30
C PRO A 76 0.32 13.48 7.73
N ARG A 77 0.82 14.73 7.75
CA ARG A 77 -0.01 15.94 7.92
C ARG A 77 -0.71 16.34 6.62
N THR A 78 -0.16 15.98 5.46
CA THR A 78 -0.65 16.37 4.14
C THR A 78 -1.02 15.17 3.27
N ASN A 79 -1.92 15.37 2.31
CA ASN A 79 -2.27 14.34 1.33
C ASN A 79 -1.11 14.01 0.38
N TYR A 80 -0.15 14.94 0.20
CA TYR A 80 1.05 14.70 -0.59
C TYR A 80 1.85 13.52 -0.04
N LEU A 81 2.11 13.48 1.28
CA LEU A 81 2.86 12.38 1.88
C LEU A 81 2.05 11.07 1.87
N LYS A 82 0.71 11.11 1.97
CA LYS A 82 -0.14 9.91 1.84
C LYS A 82 0.00 9.23 0.48
N ASN A 83 0.26 9.99 -0.58
CA ASN A 83 0.45 9.48 -1.93
C ASN A 83 1.90 9.05 -2.22
N SER A 84 2.82 9.25 -1.27
CA SER A 84 4.22 8.86 -1.44
C SER A 84 4.42 7.34 -1.39
N PHE A 85 5.50 6.88 -2.01
CA PHE A 85 5.90 5.47 -1.98
C PHE A 85 6.25 5.00 -0.56
N SER A 86 6.90 5.82 0.26
CA SER A 86 7.27 5.44 1.63
C SER A 86 6.03 5.18 2.49
N TYR A 87 5.04 6.07 2.45
CA TYR A 87 3.80 5.89 3.21
C TYR A 87 2.95 4.74 2.68
N SER A 88 2.65 4.74 1.37
CA SER A 88 1.78 3.72 0.76
C SER A 88 2.42 2.33 0.79
N GLY A 89 3.73 2.25 0.58
CA GLY A 89 4.52 1.02 0.69
C GLY A 89 4.54 0.48 2.11
N ALA A 90 4.84 1.32 3.11
CA ALA A 90 4.86 0.89 4.52
C ALA A 90 3.48 0.45 5.01
N THR A 91 2.43 1.19 4.65
CA THR A 91 1.05 0.85 5.00
C THR A 91 0.63 -0.47 4.36
N LEU A 92 0.92 -0.65 3.07
CA LEU A 92 0.62 -1.89 2.35
C LEU A 92 1.38 -3.07 2.96
N TRP A 93 2.67 -2.91 3.23
CA TRP A 93 3.49 -3.94 3.85
C TRP A 93 2.94 -4.39 5.21
N ASN A 94 2.59 -3.44 6.08
CA ASN A 94 2.02 -3.75 7.38
C ASN A 94 0.62 -4.39 7.32
N SER A 95 -0.09 -4.26 6.20
CA SER A 95 -1.36 -4.96 5.97
C SER A 95 -1.19 -6.44 5.57
N LEU A 96 0.06 -6.87 5.29
CA LEU A 96 0.35 -8.25 4.91
C LEU A 96 0.44 -9.16 6.15
N PRO A 97 -0.04 -10.41 6.06
CA PRO A 97 0.09 -11.37 7.14
C PRO A 97 1.57 -11.68 7.37
N CYS A 98 1.93 -12.05 8.61
CA CYS A 98 3.30 -12.39 8.97
C CYS A 98 3.90 -13.47 8.04
N SER A 99 3.11 -14.51 7.74
CA SER A 99 3.48 -15.61 6.84
C SER A 99 3.90 -15.19 5.43
N ILE A 100 3.44 -14.04 4.94
CA ILE A 100 3.87 -13.50 3.64
C ILE A 100 5.13 -12.65 3.81
N ARG A 101 5.23 -11.87 4.90
CA ARG A 101 6.38 -10.97 5.16
C ARG A 101 7.67 -11.74 5.46
N GLU A 102 7.56 -12.87 6.14
CA GLU A 102 8.69 -13.75 6.52
C GLU A 102 9.12 -14.71 5.41
N SER A 103 8.65 -14.53 4.18
CA SER A 103 9.08 -15.38 3.07
C SER A 103 10.58 -15.28 2.83
N SER A 104 11.26 -16.42 2.71
CA SER A 104 12.72 -16.48 2.56
C SER A 104 13.23 -16.05 1.18
N SER A 105 12.36 -15.97 0.17
CA SER A 105 12.75 -15.58 -1.20
C SER A 105 11.72 -14.68 -1.88
N LEU A 106 12.19 -13.84 -2.80
CA LEU A 106 11.33 -12.97 -3.61
C LEU A 106 10.29 -13.75 -4.44
N ASN A 107 10.65 -14.95 -4.91
CA ASN A 107 9.73 -15.78 -5.70
C ASN A 107 8.61 -16.35 -4.83
N GLN A 108 8.95 -16.84 -3.62
CA GLN A 108 7.96 -17.28 -2.64
C GLN A 108 7.05 -16.13 -2.22
N PHE A 109 7.63 -14.96 -1.93
CA PHE A 109 6.89 -13.74 -1.60
C PHE A 109 5.83 -13.42 -2.66
N LYS A 110 6.25 -13.30 -3.93
CA LYS A 110 5.35 -12.99 -5.04
C LYS A 110 4.23 -14.02 -5.15
N ARG A 111 4.55 -15.31 -5.07
CA ARG A 111 3.55 -16.39 -5.16
C ARG A 111 2.50 -16.29 -4.05
N LEU A 112 2.90 -16.00 -2.81
CA LEU A 112 1.98 -15.81 -1.69
C LEU A 112 1.14 -14.53 -1.86
N LEU A 113 1.76 -13.45 -2.35
CA LEU A 113 1.10 -12.17 -2.58
C LEU A 113 -0.01 -12.26 -3.64
N TYR A 114 0.25 -12.94 -4.76
CA TYR A 114 -0.73 -13.15 -5.83
C TYR A 114 -1.88 -14.08 -5.44
N LYS A 115 -1.72 -14.91 -4.40
CA LYS A 115 -2.80 -15.73 -3.85
C LYS A 115 -3.72 -14.96 -2.90
N LYS A 116 -3.22 -13.89 -2.26
CA LYS A 116 -3.98 -13.08 -1.29
C LYS A 116 -4.87 -12.03 -1.96
N LEU A 117 -4.49 -11.53 -3.15
CA LEU A 117 -5.08 -10.38 -3.84
C LEU A 117 -5.82 -10.75 -5.12
#